data_AF-A0A7N0TDD5-F1
#
_entry.id   AF-A0A7N0TDD5-F1
#
_cell.length_a   1.000
_cell.length_b   1.000
_cell.length_c   1.000
_cell.angle_alpha   90.00
_cell.angle_beta   90.00
_cell.angle_gamma   90.00
#
_symmetry.space_group_name_H-M   'P 1'
#
loop_
_entity.id
_entity.type
_entity.pdbx_description
1 polymer ?
#
loop_
_entity_poly.entity_id
_entity_poly.type
_entity_poly.pdbx_seq_one_letter_code
_entity_poly.pdbx_strand_id
1 'polypeptide(L)'
;MAAMDVDFAEYKLRCELQGHGDDVRGICLCGDSGIATSSRDRTVRFWTVDLADKRKYNTCKILLGHTSFVGPLNWIAPNDEFPEGGLVSGGMDTLVLVWDLAKGEKVQTLKGHKLQVTGIVIDDLDIVSSSVDSTLIRWRKGQIVESWEAHSSAIQAVIKLPSGELVSGSSDTTMKLWKGKSCLHTFVGHTDTVRGLAFMPDLGILSASHDGSIRLWAISGESLMEMVGHTSIVYSVHSHSSGLVVSASEDCSTKIWKDGICVQSIEHPGCVWDAKFLENGDIVTACSDGLIRVWTTHQDYVADPQELESYAAKLSQYKSSRKRVGGLKLEELPGLDALQIPGTADGQTKVVREGDNGVAYAWNARQQIWDKIGEVVDGPDDGMKRPVLNGVEYDYVFDVDIGDSEPVRKLPYNRSGIVLYSVCMNMHHIFHTSATELFRS
;
A
#
# COMPACT_ATOMS: atom_id res chain seq x y z
N MET A 1 -20.14 -22.95 -28.64
CA MET A 1 -19.23 -22.53 -27.56
C MET A 1 -20.12 -22.24 -26.38
N ALA A 2 -20.38 -23.27 -25.55
CA ALA A 2 -21.27 -23.14 -24.41
C ALA A 2 -20.54 -22.32 -23.35
N ALA A 3 -21.13 -21.20 -22.94
CA ALA A 3 -20.70 -20.50 -21.74
C ALA A 3 -20.81 -21.51 -20.59
N MET A 4 -19.68 -21.83 -19.96
CA MET A 4 -19.71 -22.50 -18.66
C MET A 4 -20.36 -21.50 -17.72
N ASP A 5 -21.62 -21.77 -17.38
CA ASP A 5 -22.34 -21.09 -16.31
C ASP A 5 -21.67 -21.55 -15.01
N VAL A 6 -20.60 -20.84 -14.63
CA VAL A 6 -19.96 -21.05 -13.35
C VAL A 6 -20.84 -20.35 -12.34
N ASP A 7 -21.54 -21.13 -11.52
CA ASP A 7 -22.32 -20.66 -10.37
C ASP A 7 -21.34 -19.95 -9.40
N PHE A 8 -21.09 -18.67 -9.65
CA PHE A 8 -20.27 -17.79 -8.83
C PHE A 8 -21.21 -16.83 -8.10
N ALA A 9 -21.28 -16.98 -6.78
CA ALA A 9 -22.00 -16.05 -5.95
C ALA A 9 -21.22 -14.73 -5.84
N GLU A 10 -21.85 -13.63 -6.21
CA GLU A 10 -21.25 -12.30 -6.18
C GLU A 10 -21.06 -11.80 -4.74
N TYR A 11 -19.86 -11.33 -4.42
CA TYR A 11 -19.59 -10.65 -3.15
C TYR A 11 -20.25 -9.27 -3.11
N LYS A 12 -21.01 -9.01 -2.05
CA LYS A 12 -21.68 -7.73 -1.80
C LYS A 12 -21.24 -7.17 -0.46
N LEU A 13 -21.35 -5.84 -0.30
CA LEU A 13 -20.98 -5.20 0.96
C LEU A 13 -21.80 -5.78 2.11
N ARG A 14 -21.12 -6.22 3.16
CA ARG A 14 -21.70 -6.68 4.43
C ARG A 14 -21.75 -5.54 5.44
N CYS A 15 -20.62 -4.85 5.64
CA CYS A 15 -20.54 -3.68 6.51
C CYS A 15 -19.24 -2.89 6.28
N GLU A 16 -19.21 -1.65 6.76
CA GLU A 16 -18.02 -0.81 6.88
C GLU A 16 -17.59 -0.74 8.35
N LEU A 17 -16.31 -0.95 8.62
CA LEU A 17 -15.68 -0.80 9.94
C LEU A 17 -14.98 0.55 9.97
N GLN A 18 -15.53 1.46 10.77
CA GLN A 18 -15.02 2.82 10.93
C GLN A 18 -14.28 2.97 12.26
N GLY A 19 -13.10 3.58 12.22
CA GLY A 19 -12.40 3.93 13.45
C GLY A 19 -11.00 4.50 13.25
N HIS A 20 -10.26 4.03 12.26
CA HIS A 20 -8.95 4.61 11.95
C HIS A 20 -9.08 6.07 11.47
N GLY A 21 -8.07 6.87 11.78
CA GLY A 21 -8.02 8.29 11.43
C GLY A 21 -7.28 8.59 10.12
N ASP A 22 -6.73 7.57 9.48
CA ASP A 22 -5.84 7.62 8.31
C ASP A 22 -5.85 6.25 7.61
N ASP A 23 -5.17 6.10 6.48
CA ASP A 23 -5.07 4.88 5.66
C ASP A 23 -4.97 3.59 6.50
N VAL A 24 -5.84 2.62 6.23
CA VAL A 24 -5.72 1.29 6.84
C VAL A 24 -4.79 0.44 5.97
N ARG A 25 -3.67 -0.02 6.53
CA ARG A 25 -2.58 -0.60 5.75
C ARG A 25 -2.50 -2.11 5.78
N GLY A 26 -2.83 -2.76 6.89
CA GLY A 26 -2.68 -4.20 7.05
C GLY A 26 -3.87 -4.83 7.73
N ILE A 27 -4.17 -6.08 7.35
CA ILE A 27 -5.19 -6.93 7.95
C ILE A 27 -4.52 -8.17 8.52
N CYS A 28 -4.86 -8.53 9.75
CA CYS A 28 -4.48 -9.80 10.35
C CYS A 28 -5.70 -10.53 10.88
N LEU A 29 -5.89 -11.75 10.40
CA LEU A 29 -6.96 -12.64 10.82
C LEU A 29 -6.57 -13.32 12.12
N CYS A 30 -7.45 -13.27 13.12
CA CYS A 30 -7.17 -13.81 14.46
C CYS A 30 -8.08 -15.02 14.75
N GLY A 31 -8.23 -15.90 13.75
CA GLY A 31 -9.21 -17.00 13.76
C GLY A 31 -10.62 -16.50 14.09
N ASP A 32 -11.35 -17.28 14.89
CA ASP A 32 -12.68 -16.90 15.40
C ASP A 32 -12.66 -15.71 16.38
N SER A 33 -11.48 -15.27 16.84
CA SER A 33 -11.39 -14.20 17.84
C SER A 33 -11.69 -12.83 17.25
N GLY A 34 -11.44 -12.64 15.95
CA GLY A 34 -11.74 -11.38 15.26
C GLY A 34 -10.71 -10.98 14.22
N ILE A 35 -10.67 -9.68 13.92
CA ILE A 35 -9.81 -9.08 12.90
C ILE A 35 -8.96 -8.02 13.58
N ALA A 36 -7.66 -7.98 13.28
CA ALA A 36 -6.77 -6.89 13.65
C ALA A 36 -6.43 -6.04 12.41
N THR A 37 -6.41 -4.72 12.56
CA THR A 37 -6.06 -3.78 11.48
C THR A 37 -5.03 -2.77 11.95
N SER A 38 -4.13 -2.39 11.05
CA SER A 38 -3.07 -1.39 11.28
C SER A 38 -3.27 -0.19 10.37
N SER A 39 -2.81 0.99 10.80
CA SER A 39 -2.99 2.22 10.03
C SER A 39 -1.81 3.18 10.13
N ARG A 40 -1.75 4.11 9.17
CA ARG A 40 -0.88 5.29 9.22
C ARG A 40 -1.17 6.20 10.42
N ASP A 41 -2.36 6.09 11.03
CA ASP A 41 -2.72 6.80 12.26
C ASP A 41 -1.92 6.35 13.51
N ARG A 42 -1.02 5.37 13.34
CA ARG A 42 -0.10 4.80 14.34
C ARG A 42 -0.77 3.81 15.31
N THR A 43 -2.01 3.43 15.03
CA THR A 43 -2.77 2.51 15.89
C THR A 43 -2.91 1.13 15.27
N VAL A 44 -3.03 0.13 16.15
CA VAL A 44 -3.59 -1.17 15.80
C VAL A 44 -4.96 -1.28 16.45
N ARG A 45 -5.96 -1.70 15.69
CA ARG A 45 -7.33 -1.90 16.19
C ARG A 45 -7.72 -3.35 16.09
N PHE A 46 -8.39 -3.84 17.12
CA PHE A 46 -8.94 -5.19 17.16
C PHE A 46 -10.47 -5.12 17.10
N TRP A 47 -11.06 -5.91 16.22
CA TRP A 47 -12.47 -5.89 15.87
C TRP A 47 -13.08 -7.26 16.10
N THR A 48 -14.23 -7.29 16.75
CA THR A 48 -14.98 -8.53 17.01
C THR A 48 -16.37 -8.42 16.40
N VAL A 49 -16.95 -9.54 15.99
CA VAL A 49 -18.35 -9.57 15.50
C VAL A 49 -19.28 -9.01 16.58
N ASP A 50 -20.24 -8.18 16.16
CA ASP A 50 -21.29 -7.70 17.05
C ASP A 50 -22.29 -8.85 17.33
N LEU A 51 -22.46 -9.20 18.61
CA LEU A 51 -23.36 -10.28 19.02
C LEU A 51 -24.85 -9.91 18.89
N ALA A 52 -25.18 -8.61 18.90
CA ALA A 52 -26.54 -8.11 18.71
C ALA A 52 -26.91 -8.02 17.22
N ASP A 53 -25.98 -7.64 16.36
CA ASP A 53 -26.12 -7.69 14.91
C ASP A 53 -24.91 -8.37 14.28
N LYS A 54 -25.00 -9.68 14.05
CA LYS A 54 -23.90 -10.49 13.49
C LYS A 54 -23.43 -10.04 12.11
N ARG A 55 -24.10 -9.09 11.45
CA ARG A 55 -23.63 -8.48 10.21
C ARG A 55 -22.49 -7.50 10.44
N LYS A 56 -22.41 -6.91 11.63
CA LYS A 56 -21.49 -5.82 11.99
C LYS A 56 -20.31 -6.30 12.85
N TYR A 57 -19.33 -5.42 12.98
CA TYR A 57 -18.17 -5.58 13.85
C TYR A 57 -18.04 -4.36 14.75
N ASN A 58 -17.58 -4.57 15.98
CA ASN A 58 -17.29 -3.52 16.94
C ASN A 58 -15.79 -3.40 17.16
N THR A 59 -15.27 -2.18 17.31
CA THR A 59 -13.91 -2.00 17.83
C THR A 59 -13.88 -2.46 19.28
N CYS A 60 -13.12 -3.51 19.55
CA CYS A 60 -12.93 -4.05 20.89
C CYS A 60 -11.75 -3.37 21.59
N LYS A 61 -10.62 -3.19 20.88
CA LYS A 61 -9.38 -2.64 21.47
C LYS A 61 -8.68 -1.68 20.50
N ILE A 62 -8.04 -0.66 21.07
CA ILE A 62 -7.13 0.26 20.37
C ILE A 62 -5.77 0.14 21.05
N LEU A 63 -4.80 -0.39 20.34
CA LEU A 63 -3.45 -0.64 20.83
C LEU A 63 -2.54 0.51 20.41
N LEU A 64 -1.99 1.20 21.41
CA LEU A 64 -1.17 2.41 21.23
C LEU A 64 0.27 2.11 21.63
N GLY A 65 1.24 2.44 20.78
CA GLY A 65 2.64 2.22 21.11
C GLY A 65 3.64 2.47 19.99
N HIS A 66 3.24 2.36 18.72
CA HIS A 66 4.07 2.80 17.61
C HIS A 66 4.16 4.34 17.58
N THR A 67 5.32 4.85 17.18
CA THR A 67 5.54 6.31 17.04
C THR A 67 5.35 6.80 15.62
N SER A 68 5.21 5.87 14.66
CA SER A 68 4.96 6.13 13.24
C SER A 68 4.03 5.05 12.67
N PHE A 69 3.87 5.02 11.35
CA PHE A 69 2.88 4.23 10.63
C PHE A 69 3.01 2.75 10.99
N VAL A 70 1.88 2.07 11.18
CA VAL A 70 1.87 0.62 11.42
C VAL A 70 1.54 -0.10 10.12
N GLY A 71 2.41 -1.04 9.75
CA GLY A 71 2.28 -1.83 8.51
C GLY A 71 1.88 -3.26 8.83
N PRO A 72 2.83 -4.21 8.85
CA PRO A 72 2.53 -5.63 9.00
C PRO A 72 1.96 -5.97 10.37
N LEU A 73 1.05 -6.95 10.38
CA LEU A 73 0.47 -7.57 11.56
C LEU A 73 0.57 -9.09 11.46
N ASN A 74 0.73 -9.76 12.58
CA ASN A 74 0.58 -11.21 12.69
C ASN A 74 -0.05 -11.59 14.03
N TRP A 75 -0.75 -12.72 14.06
CA TRP A 75 -1.48 -13.21 15.22
C TRP A 75 -0.70 -14.31 15.91
N ILE A 76 -0.61 -14.20 17.24
CA ILE A 76 -0.16 -15.27 18.11
C ILE A 76 -1.42 -15.97 18.60
N ALA A 77 -1.64 -17.20 18.14
CA ALA A 77 -2.78 -17.99 18.58
C ALA A 77 -2.77 -18.19 20.12
N PRO A 78 -3.96 -18.30 20.75
CA PRO A 78 -4.09 -18.56 22.18
C PRO A 78 -3.17 -19.66 22.68
N ASN A 79 -2.45 -19.37 23.77
CA ASN A 79 -1.53 -20.29 24.42
C ASN A 79 -1.36 -19.92 25.90
N ASP A 80 -0.50 -20.64 26.63
CA ASP A 80 -0.27 -20.42 28.06
C ASP A 80 0.22 -19.00 28.40
N GLU A 81 0.99 -18.36 27.51
CA GLU A 81 1.49 -16.98 27.69
C GLU A 81 0.42 -15.94 27.27
N PHE A 82 -0.35 -16.25 26.23
CA PHE A 82 -1.39 -15.38 25.67
C PHE A 82 -2.74 -16.10 25.64
N PRO A 83 -3.51 -16.15 26.75
CA PRO A 83 -4.74 -16.94 26.82
C PRO A 83 -5.86 -16.51 25.86
N GLU A 84 -5.92 -15.22 25.50
CA GLU A 84 -6.83 -14.68 24.48
C GLU A 84 -6.12 -14.41 23.14
N GLY A 85 -4.91 -14.96 22.97
CA GLY A 85 -4.03 -14.67 21.86
C GLY A 85 -3.24 -13.36 22.04
N GLY A 86 -2.29 -13.16 21.14
CA GLY A 86 -1.46 -11.97 21.07
C GLY A 86 -1.41 -11.43 19.66
N LEU A 87 -0.87 -10.22 19.51
CA LEU A 87 -0.57 -9.64 18.20
C LEU A 87 0.89 -9.27 18.14
N VAL A 88 1.44 -9.29 16.93
CA VAL A 88 2.74 -8.71 16.63
C VAL A 88 2.55 -7.68 15.52
N SER A 89 3.06 -6.47 15.73
CA SER A 89 2.97 -5.38 14.76
C SER A 89 4.34 -4.84 14.41
N GLY A 90 4.50 -4.40 13.16
CA GLY A 90 5.71 -3.76 12.67
C GLY A 90 5.38 -2.37 12.14
N GLY A 91 6.33 -1.45 12.25
CA GLY A 91 6.10 -0.06 11.86
C GLY A 91 7.22 0.60 11.08
N MET A 92 6.90 1.77 10.54
CA MET A 92 7.84 2.74 9.96
C MET A 92 8.83 3.27 11.00
N ASP A 93 8.49 3.15 12.29
CA ASP A 93 9.38 3.46 13.42
C ASP A 93 10.46 2.40 13.67
N THR A 94 10.61 1.41 12.77
CA THR A 94 11.60 0.30 12.83
C THR A 94 11.34 -0.72 13.94
N LEU A 95 10.26 -0.55 14.71
CA LEU A 95 9.95 -1.40 15.86
C LEU A 95 9.13 -2.60 15.43
N VAL A 96 9.35 -3.72 16.12
CA VAL A 96 8.37 -4.81 16.22
C VAL A 96 7.81 -4.81 17.64
N LEU A 97 6.50 -4.71 17.78
CA LEU A 97 5.81 -4.67 19.07
C LEU A 97 4.99 -5.95 19.25
N VAL A 98 5.01 -6.51 20.46
CA VAL A 98 4.18 -7.67 20.84
C VAL A 98 3.13 -7.22 21.84
N TRP A 99 1.89 -7.62 21.61
CA TRP A 99 0.71 -7.20 22.35
C TRP A 99 0.02 -8.41 22.97
N ASP A 100 -0.40 -8.26 24.22
CA ASP A 100 -1.29 -9.20 24.90
C ASP A 100 -2.73 -8.74 24.67
N LEU A 101 -3.54 -9.54 23.96
CA LEU A 101 -4.91 -9.16 23.66
C LEU A 101 -5.81 -9.18 24.89
N ALA A 102 -5.59 -10.06 25.86
CA ALA A 102 -6.39 -10.08 27.09
C ALA A 102 -6.25 -8.75 27.84
N LYS A 103 -5.01 -8.29 28.00
CA LYS A 103 -4.70 -7.03 28.69
C LYS A 103 -4.92 -5.78 27.83
N GLY A 104 -4.80 -5.92 26.49
CA GLY A 104 -4.79 -4.77 25.58
C GLY A 104 -3.51 -3.92 25.70
N GLU A 105 -2.42 -4.54 26.12
CA GLU A 105 -1.16 -3.85 26.44
C GLU A 105 0.01 -4.38 25.62
N LYS A 106 0.97 -3.49 25.36
CA LYS A 106 2.26 -3.85 24.76
C LYS A 106 3.13 -4.57 25.80
N VAL A 107 3.50 -5.81 25.53
CA VAL A 107 4.33 -6.64 26.42
C VAL A 107 5.80 -6.70 26.01
N GLN A 108 6.11 -6.52 24.73
CA GLN A 108 7.51 -6.45 24.25
C GLN A 108 7.72 -5.35 23.22
N THR A 109 8.96 -4.87 23.14
CA THR A 109 9.43 -3.92 22.11
C THR A 109 10.76 -4.43 21.58
N LEU A 110 10.77 -4.89 20.33
CA LEU A 110 11.93 -5.47 19.68
C LEU A 110 12.60 -4.39 18.81
N LYS A 111 13.89 -4.19 19.02
CA LYS A 111 14.70 -3.16 18.35
C LYS A 111 15.88 -3.82 17.65
N GLY A 112 16.04 -3.57 16.35
CA GLY A 112 17.14 -4.17 15.58
C GLY A 112 17.16 -3.79 14.11
N HIS A 113 15.99 -3.68 13.46
CA HIS A 113 15.91 -3.16 12.10
C HIS A 113 16.37 -1.70 12.03
N LYS A 114 16.97 -1.33 10.90
CA LYS A 114 17.47 0.02 10.64
C LYS A 114 16.45 0.89 9.90
N LEU A 115 15.53 0.25 9.19
CA LEU A 115 14.46 0.88 8.42
C LEU A 115 13.12 0.21 8.74
N GLN A 116 12.06 0.66 8.08
CA GLN A 116 10.69 0.18 8.28
C GLN A 116 10.59 -1.34 8.26
N VAL A 117 9.79 -1.89 9.18
CA VAL A 117 9.39 -3.30 9.18
C VAL A 117 8.24 -3.49 8.18
N THR A 118 8.38 -4.45 7.27
CA THR A 118 7.47 -4.66 6.12
C THR A 118 6.69 -5.96 6.19
N GLY A 119 7.17 -6.95 6.94
CA GLY A 119 6.52 -8.23 7.10
C GLY A 119 6.86 -8.89 8.43
N ILE A 120 5.93 -9.70 8.95
CA ILE A 120 6.05 -10.41 10.22
C ILE A 120 5.44 -11.80 10.06
N VAL A 121 6.14 -12.81 10.55
CA VAL A 121 5.62 -14.19 10.67
C VAL A 121 5.94 -14.76 12.04
N ILE A 122 5.07 -15.67 12.50
CA ILE A 122 5.30 -16.47 13.70
C ILE A 122 5.86 -17.82 13.30
N ASP A 123 7.04 -18.16 13.81
CA ASP A 123 7.70 -19.45 13.64
C ASP A 123 7.78 -20.16 15.00
N ASP A 124 6.71 -20.88 15.34
CA ASP A 124 6.47 -21.47 16.65
C ASP A 124 6.38 -20.39 17.76
N LEU A 125 7.42 -20.26 18.60
CA LEU A 125 7.52 -19.19 19.61
C LEU A 125 8.44 -18.05 19.18
N ASP A 126 9.07 -18.17 18.01
CA ASP A 126 9.90 -17.12 17.46
C ASP A 126 9.08 -16.19 16.57
N ILE A 127 9.54 -14.95 16.48
CA ILE A 127 9.03 -13.98 15.51
C ILE A 127 10.10 -13.83 14.44
N VAL A 128 9.73 -13.78 13.17
CA VAL A 128 10.63 -13.37 12.09
C VAL A 128 10.06 -12.14 11.43
N SER A 129 10.88 -11.09 11.34
CA SER A 129 10.51 -9.82 10.70
C SER A 129 11.36 -9.56 9.47
N SER A 130 10.76 -8.93 8.45
CA SER A 130 11.43 -8.39 7.27
C SER A 130 11.40 -6.88 7.25
N SER A 131 12.35 -6.26 6.54
CA SER A 131 12.46 -4.81 6.48
C SER A 131 12.95 -4.28 5.14
N VAL A 132 12.69 -2.99 4.93
CA VAL A 132 13.28 -2.17 3.87
C VAL A 132 14.82 -2.16 3.95
N ASP A 133 15.42 -2.47 5.10
CA ASP A 133 16.87 -2.59 5.26
C ASP A 133 17.50 -3.85 4.66
N SER A 134 16.73 -4.60 3.86
CA SER A 134 17.15 -5.83 3.16
C SER A 134 17.43 -7.03 4.06
N THR A 135 17.10 -6.95 5.35
CA THR A 135 17.37 -8.03 6.31
C THR A 135 16.12 -8.75 6.79
N LEU A 136 16.30 -10.03 7.11
CA LEU A 136 15.41 -10.80 7.97
C LEU A 136 16.02 -10.90 9.36
N ILE A 137 15.21 -10.73 10.40
CA ILE A 137 15.62 -10.89 11.79
C ILE A 137 14.70 -11.90 12.47
N ARG A 138 15.28 -12.91 13.13
CA ARG A 138 14.59 -13.86 13.99
C ARG A 138 14.77 -13.47 15.45
N TRP A 139 13.66 -13.40 16.16
CA TRP A 139 13.56 -12.99 17.55
C TRP A 139 13.08 -14.16 18.40
N ARG A 140 13.74 -14.40 19.52
CA ARG A 140 13.33 -15.38 20.54
C ARG A 140 13.32 -14.71 21.89
N LYS A 141 12.16 -14.72 22.56
CA LYS A 141 11.99 -14.13 23.91
C LYS A 141 12.54 -12.68 23.98
N GLY A 142 12.22 -11.89 22.97
CA GLY A 142 12.64 -10.48 22.90
C GLY A 142 14.08 -10.23 22.43
N GLN A 143 14.87 -11.26 22.11
CA GLN A 143 16.27 -11.15 21.71
C GLN A 143 16.49 -11.57 20.26
N ILE A 144 17.42 -10.91 19.56
CA ILE A 144 17.86 -11.31 18.21
C ILE A 144 18.66 -12.61 18.33
N VAL A 145 18.19 -13.68 17.71
CA VAL A 145 18.92 -14.96 17.61
C VAL A 145 19.55 -15.15 16.24
N GLU A 146 18.95 -14.61 15.19
CA GLU A 146 19.49 -14.60 13.84
C GLU A 146 19.18 -13.28 13.16
N SER A 147 20.13 -12.79 12.36
CA SER A 147 19.94 -11.71 11.40
C SER A 147 20.77 -12.02 10.17
N TRP A 148 20.20 -11.80 8.99
CA TRP A 148 20.87 -11.98 7.72
C TRP A 148 20.31 -11.06 6.64
N GLU A 149 21.20 -10.63 5.74
CA GLU A 149 20.84 -9.94 4.51
C GLU A 149 20.23 -10.97 3.55
N ALA A 150 18.96 -10.80 3.23
CA ALA A 150 18.20 -11.79 2.46
C ALA A 150 18.13 -11.41 0.97
N HIS A 151 18.10 -10.12 0.67
CA HIS A 151 17.89 -9.57 -0.67
C HIS A 151 18.86 -8.41 -0.94
N SER A 152 19.06 -8.05 -2.20
CA SER A 152 19.92 -6.91 -2.57
C SER A 152 19.20 -5.56 -2.50
N SER A 153 17.88 -5.59 -2.28
CA SER A 153 17.00 -4.43 -2.17
C SER A 153 15.99 -4.66 -1.04
N ALA A 154 15.12 -3.68 -0.80
CA ALA A 154 14.11 -3.71 0.26
C ALA A 154 13.26 -4.99 0.21
N ILE A 155 13.12 -5.67 1.35
CA ILE A 155 12.15 -6.77 1.48
C ILE A 155 10.79 -6.14 1.75
N GLN A 156 9.77 -6.61 1.04
CA GLN A 156 8.43 -6.05 1.12
C GLN A 156 7.42 -6.99 1.78
N ALA A 157 7.64 -8.29 1.68
CA ALA A 157 6.77 -9.29 2.29
C ALA A 157 7.57 -10.51 2.75
N VAL A 158 7.07 -11.17 3.78
CA VAL A 158 7.53 -12.49 4.20
C VAL A 158 6.32 -13.33 4.63
N ILE A 159 6.31 -14.61 4.26
CA ILE A 159 5.34 -15.61 4.73
C ILE A 159 6.07 -16.86 5.22
N LYS A 160 5.43 -17.61 6.12
CA LYS A 160 5.87 -18.95 6.53
C LYS A 160 5.02 -19.98 5.78
N LEU A 161 5.66 -20.99 5.22
CA LEU A 161 4.99 -22.14 4.63
C LEU A 161 4.64 -23.18 5.71
N PRO A 162 3.62 -24.03 5.51
CA PRO A 162 3.30 -25.10 6.47
C PRO A 162 4.47 -26.06 6.75
N SER A 163 5.40 -26.20 5.81
CA SER A 163 6.62 -27.01 5.95
C SER A 163 7.69 -26.38 6.85
N GLY A 164 7.54 -25.11 7.21
CA GLY A 164 8.43 -24.38 8.10
C GLY A 164 9.40 -23.42 7.39
N GLU A 165 9.60 -23.57 6.08
CA GLU A 165 10.38 -22.62 5.30
C GLU A 165 9.72 -21.24 5.22
N LEU A 166 10.55 -20.21 5.05
CA LEU A 166 10.10 -18.84 4.84
C LEU A 166 10.20 -18.45 3.37
N VAL A 167 9.27 -17.64 2.89
CA VAL A 167 9.36 -17.03 1.56
C VAL A 167 9.36 -15.52 1.73
N SER A 168 10.34 -14.85 1.13
CA SER A 168 10.43 -13.39 1.09
C SER A 168 10.27 -12.86 -0.33
N GLY A 169 9.64 -11.69 -0.47
CA GLY A 169 9.45 -10.95 -1.73
C GLY A 169 10.07 -9.56 -1.60
N SER A 170 10.68 -9.06 -2.68
CA SER A 170 11.58 -7.91 -2.63
C SER A 170 11.42 -6.95 -3.80
N SER A 171 11.90 -5.72 -3.59
CA SER A 171 12.09 -4.70 -4.63
C SER A 171 13.24 -5.01 -5.60
N ASP A 172 13.99 -6.11 -5.40
CA ASP A 172 14.91 -6.65 -6.41
C ASP A 172 14.21 -7.53 -7.46
N THR A 173 12.88 -7.49 -7.51
CA THR A 173 11.98 -8.23 -8.41
C THR A 173 11.98 -9.75 -8.21
N THR A 174 12.66 -10.25 -7.18
CA THR A 174 12.72 -11.69 -6.88
C THR A 174 11.97 -12.06 -5.61
N MET A 175 11.66 -13.35 -5.52
CA MET A 175 11.33 -13.99 -4.24
C MET A 175 12.42 -14.99 -3.88
N LYS A 176 12.54 -15.33 -2.59
CA LYS A 176 13.48 -16.35 -2.11
C LYS A 176 12.83 -17.27 -1.09
N LEU A 177 13.10 -18.57 -1.21
CA LEU A 177 12.72 -19.61 -0.25
C LEU A 177 13.88 -19.88 0.70
N TRP A 178 13.61 -19.91 2.01
CA TRP A 178 14.62 -19.98 3.05
C TRP A 178 14.38 -21.12 4.02
N LYS A 179 15.49 -21.75 4.43
CA LYS A 179 15.55 -22.61 5.61
C LYS A 179 16.65 -22.09 6.53
N GLY A 180 16.24 -21.41 7.59
CA GLY A 180 17.14 -20.54 8.36
C GLY A 180 17.77 -19.49 7.44
N LYS A 181 19.10 -19.34 7.49
CA LYS A 181 19.85 -18.39 6.64
C LYS A 181 20.17 -18.92 5.24
N SER A 182 19.84 -20.16 4.94
CA SER A 182 20.14 -20.77 3.63
C SER A 182 19.02 -20.49 2.64
N CYS A 183 19.35 -19.80 1.55
CA CYS A 183 18.46 -19.63 0.40
C CYS A 183 18.40 -20.94 -0.39
N LEU A 184 17.25 -21.61 -0.37
CA LEU A 184 17.02 -22.86 -1.09
C LEU A 184 16.67 -22.63 -2.56
N HIS A 185 15.91 -21.55 -2.84
CA HIS A 185 15.48 -21.24 -4.20
C HIS A 185 15.30 -19.73 -4.37
N THR A 186 15.53 -19.22 -5.58
CA THR A 186 15.23 -17.83 -5.97
C THR A 186 14.25 -17.88 -7.14
N PHE A 187 13.07 -17.30 -6.95
CA PHE A 187 12.02 -17.21 -7.97
C PHE A 187 12.27 -15.95 -8.79
N VAL A 188 12.39 -16.12 -10.11
CA VAL A 188 12.64 -15.04 -11.06
C VAL A 188 11.51 -15.04 -12.09
N GLY A 189 10.90 -13.88 -12.32
CA GLY A 189 9.92 -13.71 -13.39
C GLY A 189 9.04 -12.47 -13.27
N HIS A 190 8.84 -11.93 -12.07
CA HIS A 190 8.28 -10.58 -11.92
C HIS A 190 9.25 -9.53 -12.48
N THR A 191 8.69 -8.47 -13.06
CA THR A 191 9.47 -7.38 -13.70
C THR A 191 9.58 -6.14 -12.83
N ASP A 192 8.95 -6.15 -11.66
CA ASP A 192 9.02 -5.09 -10.65
C ASP A 192 8.92 -5.72 -9.24
N THR A 193 8.85 -4.87 -8.22
CA THR A 193 8.81 -5.19 -6.80
C THR A 193 7.73 -6.21 -6.47
N VAL A 194 8.14 -7.30 -5.81
CA VAL A 194 7.21 -8.29 -5.25
C VAL A 194 6.75 -7.82 -3.87
N ARG A 195 5.49 -7.38 -3.77
CA ARG A 195 4.94 -6.66 -2.62
C ARG A 195 4.04 -7.50 -1.73
N GLY A 196 3.34 -8.48 -2.29
CA GLY A 196 2.42 -9.36 -1.55
C GLY A 196 2.76 -10.82 -1.75
N LEU A 197 2.56 -11.63 -0.71
CA LEU A 197 2.77 -13.08 -0.74
C LEU A 197 1.63 -13.81 -0.02
N ALA A 198 1.27 -14.99 -0.51
CA ALA A 198 0.37 -15.91 0.17
C ALA A 198 0.73 -17.37 -0.15
N PHE A 199 0.41 -18.28 0.75
CA PHE A 199 0.47 -19.72 0.47
C PHE A 199 -0.88 -20.20 -0.02
N MET A 200 -0.90 -20.86 -1.18
CA MET A 200 -2.09 -21.51 -1.73
C MET A 200 -2.01 -23.02 -1.45
N PRO A 201 -2.90 -23.58 -0.60
CA PRO A 201 -2.90 -24.99 -0.27
C PRO A 201 -2.82 -25.88 -1.52
N ASP A 202 -1.97 -26.91 -1.45
CA ASP A 202 -1.74 -27.93 -2.48
C ASP A 202 -1.17 -27.45 -3.83
N LEU A 203 -1.07 -26.14 -4.07
CA LEU A 203 -0.60 -25.58 -5.35
C LEU A 203 0.75 -24.87 -5.25
N GLY A 204 0.99 -24.11 -4.18
CA GLY A 204 2.28 -23.46 -3.95
C GLY A 204 2.17 -22.05 -3.40
N ILE A 205 2.88 -21.10 -4.01
CA ILE A 205 3.03 -19.74 -3.49
C ILE A 205 2.40 -18.76 -4.47
N LEU A 206 1.58 -17.84 -3.97
CA LEU A 206 1.08 -16.68 -4.69
C LEU A 206 1.96 -15.47 -4.41
N SER A 207 2.19 -14.66 -5.43
CA SER A 207 2.87 -13.36 -5.31
C SER A 207 2.12 -12.26 -6.05
N ALA A 208 2.09 -11.08 -5.46
CA ALA A 208 1.55 -9.85 -6.04
C ALA A 208 2.68 -8.85 -6.24
N SER A 209 2.67 -8.14 -7.37
CA SER A 209 3.78 -7.29 -7.79
C SER A 209 3.33 -5.89 -8.25
N HIS A 210 4.28 -4.96 -8.19
CA HIS A 210 4.15 -3.63 -8.77
C HIS A 210 4.03 -3.66 -10.31
N ASP A 211 4.37 -4.77 -10.96
CA ASP A 211 4.16 -4.97 -12.40
C ASP A 211 2.68 -5.19 -12.80
N GLY A 212 1.75 -5.13 -11.84
CA GLY A 212 0.32 -5.28 -12.08
C GLY A 212 -0.16 -6.74 -12.17
N SER A 213 0.75 -7.71 -12.02
CA SER A 213 0.43 -9.13 -12.09
C SER A 213 0.42 -9.81 -10.71
N ILE A 214 -0.31 -10.93 -10.66
CA ILE A 214 -0.21 -11.91 -9.59
C ILE A 214 0.26 -13.22 -10.21
N ARG A 215 1.19 -13.92 -9.58
CA ARG A 215 1.70 -15.21 -10.08
C ARG A 215 1.53 -16.31 -9.05
N LEU A 216 1.25 -17.52 -9.54
CA LEU A 216 1.29 -18.76 -8.78
C LEU A 216 2.56 -19.52 -9.14
N TRP A 217 3.29 -19.95 -8.12
CA TRP A 217 4.57 -20.63 -8.25
C TRP A 217 4.52 -21.99 -7.59
N ALA A 218 5.07 -23.00 -8.25
CA ALA A 218 5.45 -24.24 -7.59
C ALA A 218 6.61 -23.96 -6.63
N ILE A 219 6.73 -24.75 -5.56
CA ILE A 219 7.86 -24.65 -4.61
C ILE A 219 9.22 -24.85 -5.30
N SER A 220 9.24 -25.55 -6.45
CA SER A 220 10.41 -25.74 -7.29
C SER A 220 10.92 -24.47 -7.98
N GLY A 221 10.14 -23.37 -7.98
CA GLY A 221 10.46 -22.14 -8.69
C GLY A 221 9.70 -21.92 -9.99
N GLU A 222 8.98 -22.92 -10.48
CA GLU A 222 8.25 -22.84 -11.73
C GLU A 222 7.04 -21.91 -11.61
N SER A 223 6.89 -20.96 -12.54
CA SER A 223 5.70 -20.13 -12.65
C SER A 223 4.58 -20.96 -13.28
N LEU A 224 3.59 -21.33 -12.47
CA LEU A 224 2.46 -22.18 -12.89
C LEU A 224 1.35 -21.38 -13.58
N MET A 225 1.12 -20.15 -13.14
CA MET A 225 0.04 -19.31 -13.63
C MET A 225 0.37 -17.83 -13.42
N GLU A 226 -0.11 -16.99 -14.32
CA GLU A 226 -0.06 -15.53 -14.21
C GLU A 226 -1.47 -14.98 -14.37
N MET A 227 -1.89 -14.17 -13.41
CA MET A 227 -3.17 -13.47 -13.34
C MET A 227 -2.93 -12.00 -13.66
N VAL A 228 -3.46 -11.56 -14.80
CA VAL A 228 -3.35 -10.18 -15.28
C VAL A 228 -4.73 -9.56 -15.34
N GLY A 229 -4.87 -8.33 -14.87
CA GLY A 229 -6.15 -7.61 -14.91
C GLY A 229 -6.23 -6.38 -14.01
N HIS A 230 -5.33 -6.25 -13.04
CA HIS A 230 -5.11 -4.97 -12.36
C HIS A 230 -4.43 -3.97 -13.32
N THR A 231 -4.77 -2.69 -13.19
CA THR A 231 -4.23 -1.62 -14.05
C THR A 231 -3.13 -0.81 -13.37
N SER A 232 -2.80 -1.12 -12.12
CA SER A 232 -1.69 -0.54 -11.36
C SER A 232 -1.11 -1.58 -10.40
N ILE A 233 -0.22 -1.13 -9.51
CA ILE A 233 0.47 -1.91 -8.49
C ILE A 233 -0.50 -2.83 -7.73
N VAL A 234 -0.14 -4.11 -7.59
CA VAL A 234 -0.84 -5.05 -6.71
C VAL A 234 -0.13 -5.11 -5.37
N TYR A 235 -0.80 -4.67 -4.31
CA TYR A 235 -0.22 -4.55 -2.97
C TYR A 235 -0.29 -5.85 -2.19
N SER A 236 -1.37 -6.60 -2.33
CA SER A 236 -1.55 -7.83 -1.57
C SER A 236 -2.32 -8.90 -2.34
N VAL A 237 -2.10 -10.14 -1.91
CA VAL A 237 -2.78 -11.34 -2.40
C VAL A 237 -3.09 -12.25 -1.22
N HIS A 238 -4.20 -12.99 -1.31
CA HIS A 238 -4.55 -14.05 -0.36
C HIS A 238 -5.35 -15.14 -1.07
N SER A 239 -5.24 -16.38 -0.59
CA SER A 239 -6.03 -17.51 -1.10
C SER A 239 -7.00 -18.01 -0.04
N HIS A 240 -8.09 -18.62 -0.51
CA HIS A 240 -9.05 -19.34 0.31
C HIS A 240 -8.99 -20.85 0.03
N SER A 241 -9.45 -21.66 0.98
CA SER A 241 -9.53 -23.12 0.85
C SER A 241 -10.45 -23.59 -0.29
N SER A 242 -11.35 -22.72 -0.76
CA SER A 242 -12.18 -22.97 -1.95
C SER A 242 -11.42 -22.90 -3.28
N GLY A 243 -10.15 -22.48 -3.26
CA GLY A 243 -9.36 -22.23 -4.47
C GLY A 243 -9.52 -20.82 -5.05
N LEU A 244 -10.34 -19.96 -4.44
CA LEU A 244 -10.40 -18.55 -4.81
C LEU A 244 -9.17 -17.79 -4.34
N VAL A 245 -8.80 -16.78 -5.12
CA VAL A 245 -7.75 -15.81 -4.78
C VAL A 245 -8.37 -14.42 -4.71
N VAL A 246 -7.92 -13.59 -3.77
CA VAL A 246 -8.28 -12.18 -3.67
C VAL A 246 -7.01 -11.34 -3.74
N SER A 247 -7.09 -10.20 -4.41
CA SER A 247 -6.00 -9.25 -4.51
C SER A 247 -6.44 -7.81 -4.30
N ALA A 248 -5.55 -6.98 -3.77
CA ALA A 248 -5.75 -5.58 -3.48
C ALA A 248 -4.76 -4.72 -4.27
N SER A 249 -5.22 -3.61 -4.86
CA SER A 249 -4.40 -2.80 -5.78
C SER A 249 -4.60 -1.29 -5.60
N GLU A 250 -3.57 -0.56 -6.04
CA GLU A 250 -3.58 0.88 -6.24
C GLU A 250 -4.63 1.36 -7.26
N ASP A 251 -5.09 0.48 -8.16
CA ASP A 251 -6.15 0.77 -9.12
C ASP A 251 -7.55 0.93 -8.47
N CYS A 252 -7.59 1.04 -7.14
CA CYS A 252 -8.79 1.17 -6.32
C CYS A 252 -9.73 -0.03 -6.41
N SER A 253 -9.22 -1.20 -6.81
CA SER A 253 -10.02 -2.41 -6.87
C SER A 253 -9.46 -3.52 -6.00
N THR A 254 -10.39 -4.32 -5.48
CA THR A 254 -10.14 -5.68 -5.03
C THR A 254 -10.66 -6.63 -6.11
N LYS A 255 -9.83 -7.58 -6.56
CA LYS A 255 -10.25 -8.57 -7.56
C LYS A 255 -10.32 -9.96 -6.94
N ILE A 256 -11.33 -10.71 -7.35
CA ILE A 256 -11.54 -12.10 -6.98
C ILE A 256 -11.24 -12.94 -8.22
N TRP A 257 -10.40 -13.96 -8.05
CA TRP A 257 -9.91 -14.80 -9.13
C TRP A 257 -10.28 -16.25 -8.88
N LYS A 258 -10.62 -16.94 -9.96
CA LYS A 258 -10.85 -18.38 -10.00
C LYS A 258 -10.15 -18.95 -11.23
N ASP A 259 -9.30 -19.94 -11.02
CA ASP A 259 -8.56 -20.62 -12.10
C ASP A 259 -7.79 -19.66 -13.03
N GLY A 260 -7.26 -18.58 -12.47
CA GLY A 260 -6.50 -17.56 -13.20
C GLY A 260 -7.33 -16.44 -13.83
N ILE A 261 -8.67 -16.52 -13.74
CA ILE A 261 -9.59 -15.57 -14.34
C ILE A 261 -10.20 -14.68 -13.26
N CYS A 262 -10.20 -13.36 -13.48
CA CYS A 262 -10.93 -12.42 -12.63
C CYS A 262 -12.43 -12.65 -12.80
N VAL A 263 -13.08 -13.17 -11.75
CA VAL A 263 -14.53 -13.45 -11.73
C VAL A 263 -15.34 -12.30 -11.15
N GLN A 264 -14.70 -11.42 -10.36
CA GLN A 264 -15.34 -10.20 -9.86
C GLN A 264 -14.29 -9.12 -9.57
N SER A 265 -14.66 -7.85 -9.81
CA SER A 265 -13.87 -6.68 -9.45
C SER A 265 -14.72 -5.75 -8.59
N ILE A 266 -14.26 -5.47 -7.38
CA ILE A 266 -14.94 -4.60 -6.41
C ILE A 266 -14.16 -3.29 -6.29
N GLU A 267 -14.74 -2.21 -6.75
CA GLU A 267 -14.13 -0.88 -6.69
C GLU A 267 -14.34 -0.22 -5.33
N HIS A 268 -13.36 0.56 -4.89
CA HIS A 268 -13.30 1.26 -3.61
C HIS A 268 -13.03 2.75 -3.82
N PRO A 269 -13.42 3.63 -2.88
CA PRO A 269 -13.14 5.06 -2.95
C PRO A 269 -11.71 5.38 -2.47
N GLY A 270 -10.70 4.70 -3.03
CA GLY A 270 -9.32 4.77 -2.59
C GLY A 270 -8.52 3.53 -2.95
N CYS A 271 -7.20 3.61 -2.80
CA CYS A 271 -6.31 2.48 -2.99
C CYS A 271 -6.69 1.36 -2.00
N VAL A 272 -6.66 0.12 -2.46
CA VAL A 272 -6.84 -1.04 -1.58
C VAL A 272 -5.47 -1.56 -1.22
N TRP A 273 -5.15 -1.48 0.07
CA TRP A 273 -3.83 -1.81 0.59
C TRP A 273 -3.68 -3.28 0.94
N ASP A 274 -4.73 -3.89 1.46
CA ASP A 274 -4.76 -5.30 1.81
C ASP A 274 -6.15 -5.89 1.62
N ALA A 275 -6.23 -7.15 1.20
CA ALA A 275 -7.43 -7.95 1.12
C ALA A 275 -7.16 -9.37 1.63
N LYS A 276 -8.05 -9.88 2.49
CA LYS A 276 -7.95 -11.22 3.09
C LYS A 276 -9.31 -11.92 3.08
N PHE A 277 -9.28 -13.24 2.96
CA PHE A 277 -10.47 -14.07 3.17
C PHE A 277 -10.60 -14.41 4.64
N LEU A 278 -11.78 -14.21 5.21
CA LEU A 278 -12.18 -14.80 6.48
C LEU A 278 -12.41 -16.31 6.33
N GLU A 279 -12.41 -17.04 7.44
CA GLU A 279 -12.66 -18.50 7.45
C GLU A 279 -14.06 -18.87 6.92
N ASN A 280 -15.04 -17.97 7.06
CA ASN A 280 -16.38 -18.14 6.50
C ASN A 280 -16.46 -17.85 4.99
N GLY A 281 -15.34 -17.49 4.34
CA GLY A 281 -15.27 -17.16 2.93
C GLY A 281 -15.58 -15.70 2.58
N ASP A 282 -15.96 -14.87 3.55
CA ASP A 282 -16.10 -13.41 3.35
C ASP A 282 -14.73 -12.77 3.06
N ILE A 283 -14.74 -11.59 2.47
CA ILE A 283 -13.52 -10.82 2.17
C ILE A 283 -13.47 -9.59 3.06
N VAL A 284 -12.30 -9.28 3.62
CA VAL A 284 -12.02 -8.02 4.31
C VAL A 284 -11.05 -7.21 3.48
N THR A 285 -11.33 -5.92 3.28
CA THR A 285 -10.45 -4.98 2.56
C THR A 285 -10.07 -3.81 3.45
N ALA A 286 -8.82 -3.36 3.34
CA ALA A 286 -8.27 -2.21 4.05
C ALA A 286 -7.88 -1.13 3.02
N CYS A 287 -8.41 0.08 3.18
CA CYS A 287 -8.40 1.10 2.14
C CYS A 287 -7.74 2.40 2.60
N SER A 288 -7.28 3.20 1.63
CA SER A 288 -6.67 4.51 1.87
C SER A 288 -7.67 5.57 2.36
N ASP A 289 -8.97 5.31 2.27
CA ASP A 289 -10.01 6.20 2.82
C ASP A 289 -10.22 6.03 4.34
N GLY A 290 -9.32 5.29 5.00
CA GLY A 290 -9.38 5.02 6.45
C GLY A 290 -10.44 4.01 6.86
N LEU A 291 -11.12 3.37 5.90
CA LEU A 291 -12.18 2.40 6.17
C LEU A 291 -11.72 0.97 5.89
N ILE A 292 -12.27 0.06 6.69
CA ILE A 292 -12.23 -1.38 6.42
C ILE A 292 -13.60 -1.81 5.95
N ARG A 293 -13.68 -2.73 4.99
CA ARG A 293 -14.95 -3.23 4.47
C ARG A 293 -14.97 -4.74 4.49
N VAL A 294 -16.12 -5.30 4.84
CA VAL A 294 -16.38 -6.73 4.76
C VAL A 294 -17.34 -6.99 3.63
N TRP A 295 -17.06 -8.00 2.82
CA TRP A 295 -17.83 -8.40 1.65
C TRP A 295 -18.26 -9.85 1.81
N THR A 296 -19.49 -10.16 1.45
CA THR A 296 -20.08 -11.48 1.66
C THR A 296 -20.86 -11.96 0.44
N THR A 297 -20.88 -13.27 0.23
CA THR A 297 -21.79 -13.94 -0.71
C THR A 297 -23.07 -14.42 -0.02
N HIS A 298 -23.15 -14.32 1.31
CA HIS A 298 -24.27 -14.79 2.10
C HIS A 298 -25.37 -13.72 2.17
N GLN A 299 -26.53 -14.01 1.59
CA GLN A 299 -27.63 -13.04 1.46
C GLN A 299 -28.10 -12.45 2.80
N ASP A 300 -28.08 -13.25 3.87
CA ASP A 300 -28.48 -12.82 5.22
C ASP A 300 -27.50 -11.82 5.86
N TYR A 301 -26.28 -11.74 5.34
CA TYR A 301 -25.23 -10.85 5.82
C TYR A 301 -25.03 -9.61 4.94
N VAL A 302 -25.74 -9.50 3.81
CA VAL A 302 -25.64 -8.32 2.95
C VAL A 302 -26.15 -7.09 3.72
N ALA A 303 -25.44 -5.97 3.55
CA ALA A 303 -25.80 -4.68 4.12
C ALA A 303 -27.21 -4.27 3.69
N ASP A 304 -27.87 -3.45 4.51
CA ASP A 304 -29.21 -2.99 4.16
C ASP A 304 -29.18 -2.04 2.93
N PRO A 305 -30.32 -1.83 2.25
CA PRO A 305 -30.35 -0.99 1.05
C PRO A 305 -29.81 0.42 1.26
N GLN A 306 -29.98 1.00 2.45
CA GLN A 306 -29.52 2.35 2.75
C GLN A 306 -27.98 2.41 2.86
N GLU A 307 -27.37 1.40 3.51
CA GLU A 307 -25.92 1.24 3.58
C GLU A 307 -25.32 1.01 2.18
N LEU A 308 -25.96 0.18 1.35
CA LEU A 308 -25.55 -0.06 -0.04
C LEU A 308 -25.62 1.20 -0.90
N GLU A 309 -26.72 1.95 -0.82
CA GLU A 309 -26.88 3.23 -1.53
C GLU A 309 -25.85 4.27 -1.05
N SER A 310 -25.57 4.32 0.25
CA SER A 310 -24.54 5.19 0.81
C SER A 310 -23.16 4.87 0.23
N TYR A 311 -22.80 3.59 0.18
CA TYR A 311 -21.53 3.14 -0.41
C TYR A 311 -21.45 3.50 -1.91
N ALA A 312 -22.51 3.22 -2.67
CA ALA A 312 -22.57 3.55 -4.09
C ALA A 312 -22.45 5.06 -4.34
N ALA A 313 -23.06 5.89 -3.50
CA ALA A 313 -22.93 7.35 -3.56
C ALA A 313 -21.49 7.81 -3.27
N LYS A 314 -20.84 7.27 -2.24
CA LYS A 314 -19.42 7.55 -1.93
C LYS A 314 -18.51 7.20 -3.11
N LEU A 315 -18.69 6.02 -3.70
CA LEU A 315 -17.91 5.58 -4.85
C LEU A 315 -18.15 6.47 -6.08
N SER A 316 -19.41 6.85 -6.35
CA SER A 316 -19.76 7.75 -7.45
C SER A 316 -19.15 9.15 -7.27
N GLN A 317 -19.19 9.68 -6.05
CA GLN A 317 -18.55 10.94 -5.69
C GLN A 317 -17.04 10.86 -5.89
N TYR A 318 -16.40 9.79 -5.41
CA TYR A 318 -14.96 9.56 -5.56
C TYR A 318 -14.52 9.47 -7.03
N LYS A 319 -15.25 8.70 -7.85
CA LYS A 319 -14.98 8.62 -9.29
C LYS A 319 -15.12 9.97 -9.98
N SER A 320 -16.10 10.76 -9.56
CA SER A 320 -16.33 12.11 -10.08
C SER A 320 -15.21 13.07 -9.67
N SER A 321 -14.65 12.91 -8.47
CA SER A 321 -13.51 13.71 -8.01
C SER A 321 -12.21 13.31 -8.70
N ARG A 322 -11.93 12.03 -8.96
CA ARG A 322 -10.73 11.57 -9.72
C ARG A 322 -10.71 12.00 -11.18
N LYS A 323 -11.89 12.22 -11.78
CA LYS A 323 -11.97 12.93 -13.07
C LYS A 323 -11.47 14.36 -12.98
N ARG A 324 -11.08 14.84 -11.81
CA ARG A 324 -10.43 16.12 -11.61
C ARG A 324 -9.10 15.95 -10.87
N VAL A 325 -8.13 16.78 -11.24
CA VAL A 325 -6.82 16.87 -10.61
C VAL A 325 -6.58 18.35 -10.32
N GLY A 326 -6.63 18.72 -9.04
CA GLY A 326 -6.49 20.09 -8.60
C GLY A 326 -7.40 21.09 -9.33
N GLY A 327 -8.70 20.78 -9.38
CA GLY A 327 -9.73 21.59 -10.03
C GLY A 327 -9.83 21.40 -11.56
N LEU A 328 -8.80 20.89 -12.24
CA LEU A 328 -8.82 20.60 -13.68
C LEU A 328 -9.46 19.28 -13.98
N LYS A 329 -10.17 19.11 -15.10
CA LYS A 329 -10.57 17.77 -15.52
C LYS A 329 -9.37 16.95 -15.98
N LEU A 330 -9.30 15.69 -15.59
CA LEU A 330 -8.26 14.74 -15.97
C LEU A 330 -8.13 14.61 -17.50
N GLU A 331 -9.25 14.67 -18.23
CA GLU A 331 -9.27 14.65 -19.70
C GLU A 331 -8.66 15.91 -20.36
N GLU A 332 -8.56 17.02 -19.62
CA GLU A 332 -7.92 18.25 -20.08
C GLU A 332 -6.40 18.26 -19.84
N LEU A 333 -5.87 17.31 -19.06
CA LEU A 333 -4.43 17.18 -18.85
C LEU A 333 -3.76 16.51 -20.07
N PRO A 334 -2.56 16.99 -20.45
CA PRO A 334 -1.78 16.35 -21.52
C PRO A 334 -1.36 14.93 -21.14
N GLY A 335 -1.27 14.01 -22.10
CA GLY A 335 -0.82 12.63 -21.85
C GLY A 335 0.70 12.52 -21.63
N LEU A 336 1.17 11.29 -21.36
CA LEU A 336 2.60 10.98 -21.19
C LEU A 336 3.46 11.37 -22.41
N ASP A 337 2.86 11.42 -23.60
CA ASP A 337 3.50 11.90 -24.83
C ASP A 337 3.99 13.35 -24.73
N ALA A 338 3.38 14.18 -23.88
CA ALA A 338 3.83 15.54 -23.65
C ALA A 338 5.21 15.62 -22.95
N LEU A 339 5.67 14.54 -22.30
CA LEU A 339 7.02 14.46 -21.72
C LEU A 339 8.10 14.26 -22.80
N GLN A 340 7.72 13.93 -24.04
CA GLN A 340 8.67 13.85 -25.16
C GLN A 340 9.17 15.22 -25.61
N ILE A 341 8.47 16.30 -25.23
CA ILE A 341 8.87 17.67 -25.53
C ILE A 341 9.78 18.16 -24.39
N PRO A 342 11.07 18.45 -24.68
CA PRO A 342 12.02 18.97 -23.68
C PRO A 342 11.52 20.27 -23.03
N GLY A 343 11.86 20.45 -21.75
CA GLY A 343 11.64 21.72 -21.06
C GLY A 343 12.56 22.82 -21.56
N THR A 344 12.15 24.07 -21.35
CA THR A 344 12.87 25.28 -21.76
C THR A 344 13.69 25.90 -20.63
N ALA A 345 13.44 25.51 -19.37
CA ALA A 345 14.17 25.99 -18.20
C ALA A 345 14.29 24.90 -17.13
N ASP A 346 15.40 24.87 -16.41
CA ASP A 346 15.62 23.93 -15.30
C ASP A 346 14.57 24.14 -14.20
N GLY A 347 14.02 23.04 -13.68
CA GLY A 347 12.92 23.06 -12.70
C GLY A 347 11.56 23.44 -13.27
N GLN A 348 11.41 23.61 -14.60
CA GLN A 348 10.10 23.79 -15.22
C GLN A 348 9.18 22.63 -14.87
N THR A 349 7.95 22.92 -14.43
CA THR A 349 6.97 21.91 -14.05
C THR A 349 6.00 21.59 -15.18
N LYS A 350 5.52 20.35 -15.23
CA LYS A 350 4.44 19.91 -16.11
C LYS A 350 3.58 18.89 -15.36
N VAL A 351 2.26 19.01 -15.46
CA VAL A 351 1.34 17.98 -14.97
C VAL A 351 0.82 17.22 -16.18
N VAL A 352 0.98 15.91 -16.17
CA VAL A 352 0.51 15.02 -17.23
C VAL A 352 -0.43 13.98 -16.66
N ARG A 353 -1.37 13.52 -17.48
CA ARG A 353 -2.23 12.38 -17.17
C ARG A 353 -1.43 11.09 -17.32
N GLU A 354 -1.35 10.35 -16.22
CA GLU A 354 -0.77 9.01 -16.14
C GLU A 354 -1.88 8.08 -15.61
N GLY A 355 -2.56 7.37 -16.51
CA GLY A 355 -3.76 6.59 -16.17
C GLY A 355 -4.93 7.47 -15.71
N ASP A 356 -5.47 7.17 -14.53
CA ASP A 356 -6.55 7.91 -13.87
C ASP A 356 -6.05 9.05 -12.95
N ASN A 357 -4.74 9.33 -12.97
CA ASN A 357 -4.09 10.30 -12.11
C ASN A 357 -3.43 11.43 -12.90
N GLY A 358 -3.26 12.58 -12.26
CA GLY A 358 -2.39 13.64 -12.75
C GLY A 358 -1.08 13.64 -11.97
N VAL A 359 0.03 13.52 -12.68
CA VAL A 359 1.37 13.39 -12.10
C VAL A 359 2.21 14.60 -12.52
N ALA A 360 2.88 15.19 -11.54
CA ALA A 360 3.76 16.33 -11.77
C ALA A 360 5.19 15.87 -12.08
N TYR A 361 5.81 16.51 -13.06
CA TYR A 361 7.19 16.31 -13.48
C TYR A 361 7.95 17.64 -13.46
N ALA A 362 9.25 17.59 -13.17
CA ALA A 362 10.18 18.72 -13.27
C ALA A 362 11.20 18.47 -14.37
N TRP A 363 11.47 19.47 -15.21
CA TRP A 363 12.52 19.39 -16.20
C TRP A 363 13.89 19.50 -15.53
N ASN A 364 14.73 18.50 -15.76
CA ASN A 364 16.12 18.48 -15.37
C ASN A 364 16.97 18.85 -16.57
N ALA A 365 17.39 20.11 -16.64
CA ALA A 365 18.13 20.64 -17.79
C ALA A 365 19.52 20.00 -17.93
N ARG A 366 20.10 19.49 -16.83
CA ARG A 366 21.40 18.82 -16.85
C ARG A 366 21.33 17.45 -17.52
N GLN A 367 20.28 16.68 -17.23
CA GLN A 367 20.09 15.33 -17.73
C GLN A 367 19.21 15.27 -18.98
N GLN A 368 18.56 16.38 -19.36
CA GLN A 368 17.64 16.48 -20.50
C GLN A 368 16.47 15.48 -20.39
N ILE A 369 15.95 15.31 -19.17
CA ILE A 369 14.81 14.43 -18.86
C ILE A 369 13.79 15.16 -17.98
N TRP A 370 12.56 14.66 -17.99
CA TRP A 370 11.54 15.03 -17.03
C TRP A 370 11.62 14.08 -15.82
N ASP A 371 12.02 14.60 -14.67
CA ASP A 371 12.04 13.86 -13.41
C ASP A 371 10.61 13.85 -12.84
N LYS A 372 10.09 12.66 -12.52
CA LYS A 372 8.80 12.50 -11.83
C LYS A 372 8.92 13.09 -10.43
N ILE A 373 8.02 14.02 -10.08
CA ILE A 373 7.98 14.63 -8.75
C ILE A 373 7.03 13.86 -7.85
N GLY A 374 5.80 13.59 -8.32
CA GLY A 374 4.77 12.97 -7.49
C GLY A 374 3.35 13.09 -8.05
N GLU A 375 2.39 12.47 -7.36
CA GLU A 375 0.97 12.53 -7.71
C GLU A 375 0.34 13.82 -7.19
N VAL A 376 -0.47 14.48 -8.01
CA VAL A 376 -1.19 15.68 -7.61
C VAL A 376 -2.39 15.28 -6.75
N VAL A 377 -2.34 15.62 -5.45
CA VAL A 377 -3.31 15.22 -4.43
C VAL A 377 -4.34 16.30 -4.10
N ASP A 378 -4.06 17.57 -4.40
CA ASP A 378 -5.01 18.69 -4.26
C ASP A 378 -4.66 19.85 -5.22
N GLY A 379 -5.60 20.79 -5.40
CA GLY A 379 -5.34 22.02 -6.17
C GLY A 379 -6.40 23.08 -5.94
N PRO A 380 -6.32 24.22 -6.64
CA PRO A 380 -7.03 25.43 -6.23
C PRO A 380 -8.55 25.23 -6.24
N ASP A 381 -9.22 25.80 -5.22
CA ASP A 381 -10.66 26.02 -5.21
C ASP A 381 -11.10 26.67 -6.54
N ASP A 382 -12.32 26.37 -7.00
CA ASP A 382 -12.97 26.92 -8.21
C ASP A 382 -13.20 28.47 -8.15
N GLY A 383 -12.52 29.16 -7.23
CA GLY A 383 -12.55 30.60 -7.06
C GLY A 383 -11.77 31.31 -8.17
N MET A 384 -12.36 32.38 -8.73
CA MET A 384 -11.81 33.23 -9.79
C MET A 384 -10.47 33.94 -9.47
N LYS A 385 -9.78 33.64 -8.36
CA LYS A 385 -8.51 34.28 -7.99
C LYS A 385 -7.35 33.36 -8.35
N ARG A 386 -6.43 33.86 -9.18
CA ARG A 386 -5.17 33.18 -9.49
C ARG A 386 -4.35 32.96 -8.21
N PRO A 387 -3.90 31.73 -7.92
CA PRO A 387 -3.07 31.47 -6.75
C PRO A 387 -1.70 32.16 -6.88
N VAL A 388 -1.21 32.70 -5.76
CA VAL A 388 0.11 33.33 -5.65
C VAL A 388 1.04 32.41 -4.88
N LEU A 389 2.17 32.03 -5.48
CA LEU A 389 3.22 31.27 -4.82
C LEU A 389 4.52 32.08 -4.91
N ASN A 390 5.14 32.36 -3.75
CA ASN A 390 6.37 33.17 -3.65
C ASN A 390 6.28 34.55 -4.33
N GLY A 391 5.09 35.18 -4.31
CA GLY A 391 4.86 36.51 -4.90
C GLY A 391 4.59 36.52 -6.42
N VAL A 392 4.50 35.35 -7.06
CA VAL A 392 4.18 35.20 -8.49
C VAL A 392 2.80 34.57 -8.66
N GLU A 393 1.98 35.12 -9.55
CA GLU A 393 0.67 34.56 -9.92
C GLU A 393 0.83 33.41 -10.92
N TYR A 394 0.13 32.31 -10.65
CA TYR A 394 0.08 31.14 -11.51
C TYR A 394 -1.38 30.83 -11.90
N ASP A 395 -1.58 30.10 -12.99
CA ASP A 395 -2.92 29.60 -13.32
C ASP A 395 -3.38 28.57 -12.27
N TYR A 396 -2.46 27.72 -11.80
CA TYR A 396 -2.70 26.71 -10.77
C TYR A 396 -1.49 26.56 -9.84
N VAL A 397 -1.75 26.21 -8.57
CA VAL A 397 -0.73 25.72 -7.62
C VAL A 397 -1.24 24.42 -7.04
N PHE A 398 -0.58 23.32 -7.39
CA PHE A 398 -0.95 21.97 -6.99
C PHE A 398 -0.25 21.56 -5.71
N ASP A 399 -0.91 20.71 -4.94
CA ASP A 399 -0.31 19.95 -3.86
C ASP A 399 0.08 18.58 -4.39
N VAL A 400 1.36 18.23 -4.25
CA VAL A 400 1.94 17.02 -4.83
C VAL A 400 2.51 16.14 -3.75
N ASP A 401 2.01 14.91 -3.68
CA ASP A 401 2.56 13.85 -2.84
C ASP A 401 3.76 13.22 -3.55
N ILE A 402 4.92 13.26 -2.91
CA ILE A 402 6.21 12.84 -3.45
C ILE A 402 6.52 11.37 -3.08
N GLY A 403 5.64 10.71 -2.30
CA GLY A 403 5.79 9.33 -1.85
C GLY A 403 5.96 9.21 -0.35
N ASP A 404 5.97 7.96 0.13
CA ASP A 404 6.07 7.64 1.55
C ASP A 404 7.28 8.35 2.19
N SER A 405 7.02 9.16 3.23
CA SER A 405 7.94 9.92 4.10
C SER A 405 8.28 11.39 3.77
N GLU A 406 7.76 11.98 2.69
CA GLU A 406 8.00 13.40 2.35
C GLU A 406 6.73 14.27 2.52
N PRO A 407 6.85 15.54 2.98
CA PRO A 407 5.72 16.46 3.04
C PRO A 407 5.25 16.88 1.64
N VAL A 408 3.94 17.08 1.51
CA VAL A 408 3.30 17.56 0.27
C VAL A 408 3.94 18.84 -0.23
N ARG A 409 4.29 18.89 -1.52
CA ARG A 409 4.97 20.02 -2.15
C ARG A 409 4.02 20.85 -3.00
N LYS A 410 4.06 22.18 -2.82
CA LYS A 410 3.36 23.15 -3.66
C LYS A 410 4.08 23.29 -5.01
N LEU A 411 3.40 22.99 -6.11
CA LEU A 411 3.94 23.12 -7.47
C LEU A 411 3.12 24.09 -8.32
N PRO A 412 3.73 25.17 -8.85
CA PRO A 412 3.04 26.07 -9.76
C PRO A 412 2.85 25.43 -11.15
N TYR A 413 1.78 25.81 -11.85
CA TYR A 413 1.48 25.36 -13.21
C TYR A 413 0.74 26.43 -14.03
N ASN A 414 1.17 26.64 -15.27
CA ASN A 414 0.55 27.54 -16.24
C ASN A 414 0.14 26.79 -17.51
N ARG A 415 -1.11 26.94 -17.95
CA ARG A 415 -1.68 26.20 -19.09
C ARG A 415 -0.98 26.53 -20.42
N SER A 416 -0.44 27.74 -20.55
CA SER A 416 0.21 28.24 -21.76
C SER A 416 1.72 28.04 -21.79
N GLY A 417 2.34 27.53 -20.71
CA GLY A 417 3.79 27.47 -20.56
C GLY A 417 4.48 28.84 -20.44
N ILE A 418 3.72 29.94 -20.40
CA ILE A 418 4.24 31.30 -20.30
C ILE A 418 4.06 31.79 -18.86
N VAL A 419 5.18 32.10 -18.20
CA VAL A 419 5.17 32.92 -16.99
C VAL A 419 5.00 34.37 -17.43
N LEU A 420 3.85 34.98 -17.16
CA LEU A 420 3.66 36.42 -17.36
C LEU A 420 4.43 37.16 -16.27
N TYR A 421 5.64 37.59 -16.57
CA TYR A 421 6.35 38.57 -15.75
C TYR A 421 5.61 39.91 -15.83
N SER A 422 4.85 40.24 -14.78
CA SER A 422 4.46 41.63 -14.52
C SER A 422 5.68 42.39 -14.03
N VAL A 423 6.20 43.27 -14.87
CA VAL A 423 7.38 44.11 -14.59
C VAL A 423 6.97 45.30 -13.72
N CYS A 424 7.62 45.45 -12.56
CA CYS A 424 8.13 46.76 -12.13
C CYS A 424 9.35 46.61 -11.19
N MET A 425 10.53 46.84 -11.80
CA MET A 425 11.84 47.30 -11.28
C MET A 425 12.25 47.07 -9.82
N ASN A 426 13.36 46.33 -9.64
CA ASN A 426 14.68 46.96 -9.44
C ASN A 426 15.84 45.98 -9.71
N MET A 427 16.58 46.25 -10.79
CA MET A 427 17.93 45.73 -11.05
C MET A 427 18.94 46.67 -10.40
N HIS A 428 19.85 46.16 -9.56
CA HIS A 428 21.32 46.22 -9.77
C HIS A 428 22.13 45.82 -8.52
N HIS A 429 23.33 45.28 -8.81
CA HIS A 429 24.42 44.85 -7.92
C HIS A 429 24.20 43.47 -7.28
N ILE A 430 25.05 42.43 -7.44
CA ILE A 430 26.52 42.39 -7.50
C ILE A 430 26.97 41.13 -8.30
N PHE A 431 27.85 41.28 -9.29
CA PHE A 431 28.75 40.22 -9.79
C PHE A 431 30.20 40.71 -9.60
N HIS A 432 31.02 39.85 -8.98
CA HIS A 432 32.50 39.85 -8.90
C HIS A 432 33.20 41.11 -8.34
N THR A 433 34.17 41.00 -7.44
CA THR A 433 35.51 40.42 -7.68
C THR A 433 36.21 40.26 -6.34
N SER A 434 36.92 39.15 -6.12
CA SER A 434 38.32 39.18 -5.62
C SER A 434 38.83 37.74 -5.46
N ALA A 435 39.63 37.32 -6.43
CA ALA A 435 40.70 36.38 -6.21
C ALA A 435 42.01 37.17 -6.37
N THR A 436 42.87 37.21 -5.34
CA THR A 436 44.32 37.05 -5.51
C THR A 436 44.99 36.70 -4.19
N GLU A 437 45.84 35.69 -4.28
CA GLU A 437 46.77 35.14 -3.30
C GLU A 437 47.73 36.18 -2.72
N LEU A 438 48.30 35.88 -1.54
CA LEU A 438 49.75 35.92 -1.26
C LEU A 438 50.06 35.39 0.16
N PHE A 439 50.78 34.25 0.19
CA PHE A 439 51.86 33.82 1.09
C PHE A 439 51.66 33.58 2.60
N ARG A 440 51.85 32.30 2.99
CA ARG A 440 52.86 31.71 3.91
C ARG A 440 52.34 30.30 4.25
N SER A 441 53.01 29.18 4.04
CA SER A 441 54.43 28.80 3.90
C SER A 441 54.57 27.56 3.04
#